data_AF-A0A976SIA4-F1
#
_entry.id   AF-A0A976SIA4-F1
#
_cell.length_a   1.000
_cell.length_b   1.000
_cell.length_c   1.000
_cell.angle_alpha   90.00
_cell.angle_beta   90.00
_cell.angle_gamma   90.00
#
_symmetry.space_group_name_H-M   'P 1'
#
loop_
_entity.id
_entity.type
_entity.pdbx_description
1 polymer ?
#
loop_
_entity_poly.entity_id
_entity_poly.type
_entity_poly.pdbx_seq_one_letter_code
_entity_poly.pdbx_strand_id
1 'polypeptide(L)' 'MSRAVYSKLWMSTSQFHLRRQYGWTHVCKRLTPWVFVFGFFGVWTYFPTLSNENKKRLTLGLWNPPTVGYFKFLSKEEE' A
#
# COMPACT_ATOMS: atom_id res chain seq x y z
N MET A 1 -41.59 9.58 27.35
CA MET A 1 -40.25 9.17 26.86
C MET A 1 -39.21 9.51 27.92
N SER A 2 -38.38 8.58 28.34
CA SER A 2 -37.37 8.84 29.38
C SER A 2 -36.15 9.59 28.82
N ARG A 3 -35.40 10.31 29.67
CA ARG A 3 -34.18 11.03 29.25
C ARG A 3 -33.14 10.11 28.59
N ALA A 4 -33.10 8.84 29.01
CA ALA A 4 -32.25 7.81 28.42
C ALA A 4 -32.63 7.47 26.97
N VAL A 5 -33.91 7.54 26.61
CA VAL A 5 -34.37 7.33 25.23
C VAL A 5 -33.95 8.51 24.36
N TYR A 6 -34.08 9.74 24.85
CA TYR A 6 -33.67 10.94 24.12
C TYR A 6 -32.16 10.98 23.86
N SER A 7 -31.35 10.67 24.88
CA SER A 7 -29.88 10.61 24.72
C SER A 7 -29.47 9.54 23.71
N LYS A 8 -30.11 8.36 23.73
CA LYS A 8 -29.85 7.29 22.75
C LYS A 8 -30.21 7.70 21.33
N LEU A 9 -31.35 8.39 21.14
CA LEU A 9 -31.76 8.91 19.83
C LEU A 9 -30.77 9.95 19.31
N TRP A 10 -30.37 10.91 20.14
CA TRP A 10 -29.38 11.94 19.77
C TRP A 10 -28.00 11.36 19.42
N MET A 11 -27.57 10.34 20.16
CA MET A 11 -26.32 9.65 19.89
C MET A 11 -26.39 8.85 18.58
N SER A 12 -27.57 8.31 18.23
CA SER A 12 -27.76 7.58 16.98
C SER A 12 -27.73 8.48 15.74
N THR A 13 -28.27 9.71 15.86
CA THR A 13 -28.37 10.71 14.78
C THR A 13 -27.09 11.54 14.62
N SER A 14 -26.41 11.90 15.72
CA SER A 14 -25.12 12.63 15.65
C SER A 14 -24.03 11.88 14.88
N GLN A 15 -24.09 10.54 14.86
CA GLN A 15 -23.14 9.68 14.19
C GLN A 15 -23.56 9.25 12.77
N PHE A 16 -24.65 9.83 12.23
CA PHE A 16 -25.20 9.42 10.92
C PHE A 16 -24.22 9.69 9.76
N HIS A 17 -23.60 10.87 9.74
CA HIS A 17 -22.64 11.24 8.70
C HIS A 17 -21.36 10.38 8.74
N LEU A 18 -20.88 10.06 9.96
CA LEU A 18 -19.74 9.16 10.14
C LEU A 18 -20.04 7.75 9.61
N ARG A 19 -21.18 7.14 9.89
CA ARG A 19 -21.44 5.78 9.35
C ARG A 19 -21.47 5.73 7.82
N ARG A 20 -21.93 6.80 7.17
CA ARG A 20 -22.02 6.90 5.71
C ARG A 20 -20.66 7.12 5.03
N GLN A 21 -19.77 7.87 5.66
CA GLN A 21 -18.42 8.11 5.11
C GLN A 21 -17.45 6.96 5.39
N TYR A 22 -17.59 6.29 6.52
CA TYR A 22 -16.60 5.30 6.97
C TYR A 22 -16.84 3.90 6.42
N GLY A 23 -17.92 3.66 5.66
CA GLY A 23 -18.15 2.38 4.98
C GLY A 23 -16.97 1.97 4.09
N TRP A 24 -16.45 2.92 3.29
CA TRP A 24 -15.27 2.68 2.47
C TRP A 24 -14.03 2.39 3.31
N THR A 25 -13.81 3.17 4.38
CA THR A 25 -12.67 2.95 5.28
C THR A 25 -12.71 1.58 5.96
N HIS A 26 -13.90 1.07 6.27
CA HIS A 26 -14.07 -0.25 6.87
C HIS A 26 -13.74 -1.38 5.87
N VAL A 27 -14.14 -1.22 4.60
CA VAL A 27 -13.76 -2.14 3.52
C VAL A 27 -12.26 -2.10 3.28
N CYS A 28 -11.66 -0.91 3.18
CA CYS A 28 -10.22 -0.74 3.02
C CYS A 28 -9.42 -1.39 4.15
N LYS A 29 -9.87 -1.23 5.41
CA LYS A 29 -9.24 -1.87 6.58
C LYS A 29 -9.22 -3.39 6.47
N ARG A 30 -10.29 -4.00 5.96
CA ARG A 30 -10.36 -5.46 5.75
C ARG A 30 -9.47 -5.93 4.59
N LEU A 31 -9.30 -5.09 3.57
CA LEU A 31 -8.45 -5.39 2.41
C LEU A 31 -6.95 -5.12 2.67
N THR A 32 -6.62 -4.28 3.64
CA THR A 32 -5.24 -3.89 3.98
C THR A 32 -4.27 -5.07 4.09
N PRO A 33 -4.53 -6.14 4.88
CA PRO A 33 -3.57 -7.24 5.00
C PRO A 33 -3.35 -7.97 3.67
N TRP A 34 -4.38 -8.13 2.85
CA TRP A 34 -4.28 -8.78 1.55
C TRP A 34 -3.48 -7.96 0.56
N VAL A 35 -3.68 -6.63 0.55
CA VAL A 35 -2.90 -5.72 -0.28
C VAL A 35 -1.40 -5.79 0.05
N PHE A 36 -1.04 -5.95 1.33
CA PHE A 36 0.36 -6.14 1.71
C PHE A 36 0.93 -7.46 1.20
N VAL A 37 0.21 -8.58 1.37
CA VAL A 37 0.66 -9.91 0.92
C VAL A 37 0.82 -9.95 -0.60
N PHE A 38 -0.22 -9.51 -1.33
CA PHE A 38 -0.18 -9.51 -2.80
C PHE A 38 0.76 -8.42 -3.35
N GLY A 39 0.89 -7.28 -2.67
CA GLY A 39 1.83 -6.24 -3.03
C GLY A 39 3.28 -6.73 -2.93
N PHE A 40 3.63 -7.39 -1.82
CA PHE A 40 4.96 -7.95 -1.65
C PHE A 40 5.24 -9.06 -2.67
N PHE A 41 4.29 -9.96 -2.90
CA PHE A 41 4.42 -11.01 -3.91
C PHE A 41 4.54 -10.46 -5.33
N GLY A 42 3.75 -9.44 -5.67
CA GLY A 42 3.82 -8.74 -6.94
C GLY A 42 5.16 -8.05 -7.15
N VAL A 43 5.67 -7.34 -6.13
CA VAL A 43 7.00 -6.74 -6.18
C VAL A 43 8.08 -7.81 -6.34
N TRP A 44 8.02 -8.92 -5.60
CA TRP A 44 9.00 -10.01 -5.69
C TRP A 44 9.07 -10.63 -7.10
N THR A 45 7.91 -10.91 -7.70
CA THR A 45 7.82 -11.49 -9.05
C THR A 45 8.16 -10.51 -10.15
N TYR A 46 7.87 -9.21 -9.95
CA TYR A 46 8.17 -8.15 -10.91
C TYR A 46 9.58 -7.55 -10.77
N PHE A 47 10.24 -7.77 -9.63
CA PHE A 47 11.58 -7.26 -9.35
C PHE A 47 12.61 -7.64 -10.43
N PRO A 48 12.66 -8.88 -10.95
CA PRO A 48 13.64 -9.25 -11.99
C PRO A 48 13.47 -8.45 -13.28
N THR A 49 12.23 -8.13 -13.67
CA THR A 49 11.90 -7.44 -14.91
C THR A 49 12.09 -5.92 -14.87
N LEU A 50 12.27 -5.34 -13.69
CA LEU A 50 12.49 -3.90 -13.53
C LEU A 50 13.84 -3.45 -14.10
N SER A 51 13.89 -2.22 -14.62
CA SER A 51 15.14 -1.58 -15.02
C SER A 51 16.06 -1.34 -13.81
N ASN A 52 17.37 -1.25 -14.04
CA ASN A 52 18.38 -1.09 -12.99
C ASN A 52 18.16 0.19 -12.16
N GLU A 53 17.78 1.30 -12.78
CA GLU A 53 17.43 2.55 -12.08
C GLU A 53 16.24 2.38 -11.14
N ASN A 54 15.19 1.70 -11.61
CA ASN A 54 14.00 1.51 -10.81
C ASN A 54 14.23 0.48 -9.70
N LYS A 55 15.11 -0.51 -9.91
CA LYS A 55 15.61 -1.41 -8.85
C LYS A 55 16.36 -0.64 -7.77
N LYS A 56 17.22 0.31 -8.14
CA LYS A 56 17.89 1.21 -7.17
C LYS A 56 16.87 2.06 -6.39
N ARG A 57 15.88 2.65 -7.06
CA ARG A 57 14.82 3.44 -6.40
C ARG A 57 13.97 2.59 -5.44
N LEU A 58 13.56 1.39 -5.85
CA LEU A 58 12.77 0.46 -5.02
C LEU A 58 13.53 -0.04 -3.78
N THR A 59 14.84 -0.20 -3.88
CA THR A 59 15.70 -0.66 -2.78
C THR A 59 16.35 0.48 -2.01
N LEU A 60 15.90 1.72 -2.22
CA LEU A 60 16.44 2.92 -1.57
C LEU A 60 17.97 3.07 -1.74
N GLY A 61 18.49 2.62 -2.89
CA GLY A 61 19.91 2.71 -3.23
C GLY A 61 20.79 1.56 -2.75
N LEU A 62 20.24 0.57 -2.04
CA LEU A 62 21.00 -0.61 -1.59
C LEU A 62 21.35 -1.58 -2.74
N TRP A 63 20.57 -1.56 -3.82
CA TRP A 63 20.81 -2.47 -4.95
C TRP A 63 22.00 -2.00 -5.80
N ASN A 64 23.00 -2.87 -5.90
CA ASN A 64 24.12 -2.70 -6.81
C ASN A 64 23.93 -3.55 -8.07
N PRO A 65 24.27 -3.02 -9.25
CA PRO A 65 24.22 -3.81 -10.48
C PRO A 65 25.15 -5.02 -10.40
N PRO A 66 24.74 -6.18 -10.93
CA PRO A 66 25.59 -7.36 -10.94
C PRO A 66 26.84 -7.11 -11.79
N THR A 67 28.01 -7.35 -11.20
CA THR A 67 29.33 -7.16 -11.84
C THR A 67 29.65 -8.21 -12.89
N VAL A 68 28.91 -9.32 -12.91
CA VAL A 68 29.08 -10.48 -13.79
C VAL A 68 27.80 -10.80 -14.56
N GLY A 69 27.94 -11.29 -15.80
CA GLY A 69 26.84 -11.77 -16.64
C GLY A 69 26.49 -10.86 -17.83
N TYR A 70 25.52 -11.31 -18.62
CA TYR A 70 25.11 -10.66 -19.88
C TYR A 70 24.63 -9.22 -19.69
N PHE A 71 24.09 -8.83 -18.53
CA PHE A 71 23.54 -7.49 -18.30
C PHE A 71 24.56 -6.39 -18.00
N LYS A 72 25.87 -6.69 -18.10
CA LYS A 72 26.97 -5.75 -17.81
C LYS A 72 26.98 -4.52 -18.72
N PHE A 73 26.41 -4.60 -19.92
CA PHE A 73 26.33 -3.48 -20.87
C PHE A 73 25.22 -2.48 -20.50
N LEU A 74 24.17 -2.91 -19.78
CA LEU A 74 23.05 -2.07 -19.32
C LEU A 74 23.36 -1.29 -18.04
N SER A 75 24.52 -1.53 -17.44
CA SER A 75 25.01 -0.85 -16.23
C SER A 75 26.09 0.19 -16.52
N LYS A 76 26.37 0.48 -17.80
CA LYS A 76 27.34 1.51 -18.19
C LYS A 76 26.60 2.81 -18.49
N GLU A 77 27.21 3.92 -18.03
CA GLU A 77 26.74 5.32 -17.99
C GLU A 77 25.89 5.59 -16.73
N GLU A 78 26.30 6.44 -15.79
CA GLU A 78 26.90 7.78 -15.93
C GLU A 78 28.22 7.90 -15.14
N GLU A 79 29.23 8.53 -15.76
CA GLU A 79 30.39 9.16 -15.08
C GLU A 79 29.95 10.40 -14.28
#